data_AF-A0A3A4ZKV3-F1
#
_entry.id   AF-A0A3A4ZKV3-F1
#
_cell.length_a   1.000
_cell.length_b   1.000
_cell.length_c   1.000
_cell.angle_alpha   90.00
_cell.angle_beta   90.00
_cell.angle_gamma   90.00
#
_symmetry.space_group_name_H-M   'P 1'
#
loop_
_entity.id
_entity.type
_entity.pdbx_description
1 polymer ?
#
loop_
_entity_poly.entity_id
_entity_poly.type
_entity_poly.pdbx_seq_one_letter_code
_entity_poly.pdbx_strand_id
1 'polypeptide(L)'
;SALGARSIAALYAVTEHFTPGEKIRLVYGHPVRPLESILRRMDGGAARAGSLELTSRYTLERRLFEYLVYVEGEAVFACYVKESAGESAARETVEQFAELAGSGSRDKLVSSAAEHFGTALTARDFLPEDRERILRYLTARALEAVDRLYGQIYQESKGLLRLLKDAGVDAPAGIVVPAETHLTKRLVEEVGRWERTLNPAGLEGIRRIVSEAKTFGVPIDTSSAAASFAALIMEKLKLLSGELTSPAAAAVEQFVNLSDEMGIEMSFRDIQNRMYAILETAIAPFIESLGGRSPESREAGKRAAAAFLSLARRFNFNTESWERRLEAVRPDGAPRPGHS
;
A
#
# COMPACT_ATOMS: atom_id res chain seq x y z
N SER A 1 10.07 -20.84 -32.19
CA SER A 1 8.61 -20.97 -32.33
C SER A 1 8.06 -19.58 -32.58
N ALA A 2 7.54 -19.29 -33.77
CA ALA A 2 6.94 -17.98 -34.06
C ALA A 2 5.47 -18.04 -33.59
N LEU A 3 5.07 -17.14 -32.69
CA LEU A 3 3.66 -16.95 -32.35
C LEU A 3 2.88 -16.61 -33.62
N GLY A 4 1.75 -17.28 -33.85
CA GLY A 4 0.87 -16.97 -34.98
C GLY A 4 0.27 -15.56 -34.83
N ALA A 5 -0.05 -14.91 -35.95
CA ALA A 5 -0.61 -13.55 -35.96
C ALA A 5 -1.88 -13.43 -35.09
N ARG A 6 -2.73 -14.48 -35.10
CA ARG A 6 -3.92 -14.59 -34.24
C ARG A 6 -3.59 -14.54 -32.75
N SER A 7 -2.53 -15.24 -32.29
CA SER A 7 -2.09 -15.22 -30.89
C SER A 7 -1.52 -13.86 -30.49
N ILE A 8 -0.83 -13.17 -31.41
CA ILE A 8 -0.31 -11.81 -31.18
C ILE A 8 -1.46 -10.80 -31.04
N ALA A 9 -2.44 -10.86 -31.94
CA ALA A 9 -3.65 -10.05 -31.86
C ALA A 9 -4.45 -10.32 -30.56
N ALA A 10 -4.56 -11.59 -30.15
CA ALA A 10 -5.18 -11.96 -28.88
C ALA A 10 -4.45 -11.40 -27.67
N LEU A 11 -3.11 -11.42 -27.68
CA LEU A 11 -2.33 -10.87 -26.58
C LEU A 11 -2.50 -9.36 -26.45
N TYR A 12 -2.57 -8.63 -27.58
CA TYR A 12 -2.96 -7.23 -27.57
C TYR A 12 -4.34 -7.04 -26.92
N ALA A 13 -5.35 -7.78 -27.40
CA ALA A 13 -6.72 -7.65 -26.94
C ALA A 13 -6.86 -7.90 -25.43
N VAL A 14 -6.22 -8.96 -24.93
CA VAL A 14 -6.19 -9.32 -23.51
C VAL A 14 -5.48 -8.26 -22.68
N THR A 15 -4.34 -7.74 -23.18
CA THR A 15 -3.60 -6.68 -22.47
C THR A 15 -4.44 -5.41 -22.39
N GLU A 16 -5.01 -4.96 -23.51
CA GLU A 16 -5.86 -3.77 -23.58
C GLU A 16 -7.13 -3.90 -22.71
N HIS A 17 -7.62 -5.13 -22.49
CA HIS A 17 -8.72 -5.36 -21.54
C HIS A 17 -8.28 -5.18 -20.08
N PHE A 18 -7.11 -5.70 -19.69
CA PHE A 18 -6.64 -5.67 -18.31
C PHE A 18 -5.90 -4.37 -17.91
N THR A 19 -5.24 -3.70 -18.86
CA THR A 19 -4.54 -2.42 -18.67
C THR A 19 -5.02 -1.36 -19.68
N PRO A 20 -6.30 -0.96 -19.59
CA PRO A 20 -6.85 0.00 -20.55
C PRO A 20 -6.11 1.33 -20.52
N GLY A 21 -5.82 1.87 -21.72
CA GLY A 21 -5.13 3.15 -21.88
C GLY A 21 -3.60 3.08 -21.93
N GLU A 22 -3.01 1.90 -21.72
CA GLU A 22 -1.60 1.68 -22.02
C GLU A 22 -1.38 1.78 -23.54
N LYS A 23 -0.42 2.61 -23.99
CA LYS A 23 -0.15 2.78 -25.43
C LYS A 23 0.66 1.60 -25.96
N ILE A 24 -0.01 0.48 -26.19
CA ILE A 24 0.59 -0.72 -26.78
C ILE A 24 0.81 -0.47 -28.28
N ARG A 25 2.07 -0.24 -28.67
CA ARG A 25 2.46 -0.04 -30.07
C ARG A 25 3.12 -1.26 -30.70
N LEU A 26 3.62 -2.17 -29.87
CA LEU A 26 4.36 -3.35 -30.27
C LEU A 26 3.95 -4.53 -29.40
N VAL A 27 3.72 -5.68 -30.03
CA VAL A 27 3.54 -6.96 -29.34
C VAL A 27 4.53 -7.96 -29.92
N TYR A 28 5.50 -8.43 -29.13
CA TYR A 28 6.64 -9.23 -29.60
C TYR A 28 7.41 -8.61 -30.80
N GLY A 29 7.42 -7.27 -30.86
CA GLY A 29 8.06 -6.50 -31.94
C GLY A 29 7.20 -6.37 -33.21
N HIS A 30 5.98 -6.91 -33.24
CA HIS A 30 5.02 -6.65 -34.31
C HIS A 30 4.29 -5.34 -34.05
N PRO A 31 4.31 -4.36 -34.97
CA PRO A 31 3.55 -3.14 -34.82
C PRO A 31 2.05 -3.39 -34.76
N VAL A 32 1.39 -2.75 -33.79
CA VAL A 32 -0.06 -2.80 -33.62
C VAL A 32 -0.61 -1.37 -33.68
N ARG A 33 -1.64 -1.18 -34.51
CA ARG A 33 -2.44 0.03 -34.57
C ARG A 33 -3.84 -0.28 -34.03
N PRO A 34 -4.19 0.18 -32.81
CA PRO A 34 -5.55 0.11 -32.31
C PRO A 34 -6.49 0.84 -33.27
N LEU A 35 -7.67 0.28 -33.50
CA LEU A 35 -8.76 0.97 -34.18
C LEU A 35 -9.82 1.34 -33.14
N GLU A 36 -10.97 0.68 -33.21
CA GLU A 36 -12.09 0.92 -32.32
C GLU A 36 -12.14 -0.16 -31.23
N SER A 37 -12.52 0.24 -30.01
CA SER A 37 -12.82 -0.71 -28.95
C SER A 37 -13.89 -0.16 -28.01
N ILE A 38 -14.80 -1.04 -27.59
CA ILE A 38 -15.91 -0.71 -26.70
C ILE A 38 -15.90 -1.71 -25.55
N LEU A 39 -15.80 -1.20 -24.32
CA LEU A 39 -15.93 -1.97 -23.09
C LEU A 39 -17.36 -1.86 -22.55
N ARG A 40 -17.98 -3.00 -22.23
CA ARG A 40 -19.27 -3.10 -21.55
C ARG A 40 -19.13 -3.91 -20.27
N ARG A 41 -19.73 -3.39 -19.20
CA ARG A 41 -19.90 -4.13 -17.94
C ARG A 41 -21.16 -4.98 -18.04
N MET A 42 -21.09 -6.17 -17.46
CA MET A 42 -22.17 -7.15 -17.42
C MET A 42 -22.37 -7.60 -15.97
N ASP A 43 -23.50 -8.23 -15.68
CA ASP A 43 -23.71 -8.85 -14.37
C ASP A 43 -22.64 -9.93 -14.15
N GLY A 44 -21.79 -9.70 -13.14
CA GLY A 44 -20.68 -10.60 -12.82
C GLY A 44 -19.50 -10.58 -13.79
N GLY A 45 -19.34 -9.57 -14.66
CA GLY A 45 -18.20 -9.55 -15.59
C GLY A 45 -18.06 -8.30 -16.46
N ALA A 46 -17.21 -8.40 -17.48
CA ALA A 46 -17.07 -7.37 -18.50
C ALA A 46 -16.65 -7.98 -19.84
N ALA A 47 -17.10 -7.37 -20.94
CA ALA A 47 -16.74 -7.72 -22.29
C ALA A 47 -16.16 -6.52 -23.03
N ARG A 48 -15.09 -6.72 -23.79
CA ARG A 48 -14.52 -5.74 -24.70
C ARG A 48 -14.54 -6.28 -26.11
N ALA A 49 -15.31 -5.63 -26.98
CA ALA A 49 -15.23 -5.84 -28.42
C ALA A 49 -14.28 -4.79 -29.01
N GLY A 50 -13.44 -5.17 -29.95
CA GLY A 50 -12.56 -4.21 -30.61
C GLY A 50 -11.91 -4.73 -31.87
N SER A 51 -11.14 -3.87 -32.52
CA SER A 51 -10.35 -4.20 -33.70
C SER A 51 -8.98 -3.55 -33.68
N LEU A 52 -8.04 -4.17 -34.40
CA LEU A 52 -6.65 -3.73 -34.49
C LEU A 52 -6.07 -4.10 -35.85
N GLU A 53 -5.16 -3.28 -36.35
CA GLU A 53 -4.30 -3.64 -37.47
C GLU A 53 -2.96 -4.14 -36.93
N LEU A 54 -2.58 -5.37 -37.31
CA LEU A 54 -1.32 -6.00 -36.96
C LEU A 54 -0.40 -5.98 -38.17
N THR A 55 0.81 -5.44 -38.00
CA THR A 55 1.84 -5.48 -39.03
C THR A 55 2.86 -6.57 -38.70
N SER A 56 3.14 -7.45 -39.66
CA SER A 56 4.21 -8.44 -39.54
C SER A 56 5.58 -7.75 -39.51
N ARG A 57 6.37 -7.99 -38.46
CA ARG A 57 7.76 -7.48 -38.40
C ARG A 57 8.69 -8.12 -39.45
N TYR A 58 8.28 -9.25 -40.03
CA TYR A 58 9.09 -10.03 -40.97
C TYR A 58 8.70 -9.73 -42.42
N THR A 59 7.39 -9.70 -42.71
CA THR A 59 6.87 -9.55 -44.09
C THR A 59 6.31 -8.16 -44.37
N LEU A 60 6.13 -7.32 -43.35
CA LEU A 60 5.46 -6.01 -43.43
C LEU A 60 3.99 -6.07 -43.85
N GLU A 61 3.43 -7.26 -44.05
CA GLU A 61 2.00 -7.45 -44.30
C GLU A 61 1.18 -6.89 -43.14
N ARG A 62 0.14 -6.14 -43.49
CA ARG A 62 -0.86 -5.63 -42.55
C ARG A 62 -2.09 -6.49 -42.63
N ARG A 63 -2.57 -6.92 -41.47
CA ARG A 63 -3.80 -7.70 -41.33
C ARG A 63 -4.69 -7.07 -40.29
N LEU A 64 -5.98 -7.04 -40.58
CA LEU A 64 -6.98 -6.49 -39.69
C LEU A 64 -7.54 -7.61 -38.84
N PHE A 65 -7.61 -7.43 -37.53
CA PHE A 65 -8.23 -8.36 -36.60
C PHE A 65 -9.38 -7.70 -35.87
N GLU A 66 -10.44 -8.47 -35.69
CA GLU A 66 -11.55 -8.21 -34.79
C GLU A 66 -11.48 -9.18 -33.62
N TYR A 67 -11.86 -8.70 -32.44
CA TYR A 67 -11.75 -9.47 -31.22
C TYR A 67 -12.89 -9.20 -30.24
N LEU A 68 -13.15 -10.19 -29.39
CA LEU A 68 -13.97 -10.08 -28.20
C LEU A 68 -13.21 -10.70 -27.02
N VAL A 69 -12.95 -9.90 -25.99
CA VAL A 69 -12.44 -10.39 -24.70
C VAL A 69 -13.56 -10.37 -23.70
N TYR A 70 -13.88 -11.51 -23.12
CA TYR A 70 -14.87 -11.68 -22.08
C TYR A 70 -14.19 -12.15 -20.80
N VAL A 71 -14.46 -11.46 -19.68
CA VAL A 71 -14.01 -11.85 -18.34
C VAL A 71 -15.25 -12.05 -17.48
N GLU A 72 -15.35 -13.24 -16.90
CA GLU A 72 -16.41 -13.66 -15.98
C GLU A 72 -15.86 -13.81 -14.56
N GLY A 73 -16.57 -13.20 -13.61
CA GLY A 73 -16.17 -13.10 -12.23
C GLY A 73 -14.75 -12.58 -12.13
N GLU A 74 -13.95 -13.31 -11.37
CA GLU A 74 -12.57 -12.92 -11.05
C GLU A 74 -11.51 -13.91 -11.54
N ALA A 75 -11.90 -14.99 -12.20
CA ALA A 75 -10.99 -16.10 -12.50
C ALA A 75 -11.09 -16.64 -13.93
N VAL A 76 -12.15 -16.32 -14.68
CA VAL A 76 -12.42 -16.90 -15.98
C VAL A 76 -12.34 -15.82 -17.05
N PHE A 77 -11.60 -16.09 -18.11
CA PHE A 77 -11.67 -15.26 -19.31
C PHE A 77 -11.62 -16.11 -20.58
N ALA A 78 -12.16 -15.53 -21.65
CA ALA A 78 -12.12 -16.05 -23.00
C ALA A 78 -11.79 -14.91 -23.96
N CYS A 79 -10.85 -15.14 -24.88
CA CYS A 79 -10.49 -14.21 -25.93
C CYS A 79 -10.78 -14.81 -27.30
N TYR A 80 -11.72 -14.23 -28.01
CA TYR A 80 -12.07 -14.57 -29.37
C TYR A 80 -11.38 -13.60 -30.31
N VAL A 81 -10.72 -14.12 -31.35
CA VAL A 81 -10.01 -13.32 -32.35
C VAL A 81 -10.16 -13.95 -33.72
N LYS A 82 -10.44 -13.10 -34.72
CA LYS A 82 -10.56 -13.48 -36.12
C LYS A 82 -9.99 -12.37 -37.02
N GLU A 83 -9.43 -12.77 -38.16
CA GLU A 83 -9.02 -11.82 -39.20
C GLU A 83 -10.28 -11.25 -39.87
N SER A 84 -10.38 -9.93 -39.94
CA SER A 84 -11.54 -9.25 -40.49
C SER A 84 -11.39 -9.05 -42.00
N ALA A 85 -12.50 -9.04 -42.72
CA ALA A 85 -12.53 -8.80 -44.16
C ALA A 85 -12.23 -7.33 -44.54
N GLY A 86 -12.32 -6.39 -43.58
CA GLY A 86 -12.05 -4.98 -43.80
C GLY A 86 -12.56 -4.10 -42.65
N GLU A 87 -12.20 -2.82 -42.65
CA GLU A 87 -12.50 -1.91 -41.52
C GLU A 87 -14.01 -1.73 -41.27
N SER A 88 -14.85 -1.76 -42.31
CA SER A 88 -16.32 -1.70 -42.15
C SER A 88 -16.87 -2.92 -41.41
N ALA A 89 -16.47 -4.12 -41.86
CA ALA A 89 -16.88 -5.37 -41.22
C ALA A 89 -16.40 -5.44 -39.76
N ALA A 90 -15.16 -5.01 -39.50
CA ALA A 90 -14.65 -4.93 -38.14
C ALA A 90 -15.46 -3.97 -37.26
N ARG A 91 -15.84 -2.79 -37.78
CA ARG A 91 -16.67 -1.83 -37.03
C ARG A 91 -18.04 -2.42 -36.70
N GLU A 92 -18.71 -3.01 -37.68
CA GLU A 92 -20.01 -3.67 -37.50
C GLU A 92 -19.93 -4.78 -36.45
N THR A 93 -18.89 -5.64 -36.50
CA THR A 93 -18.63 -6.66 -35.47
C THR A 93 -18.45 -6.04 -34.08
N VAL A 94 -17.68 -4.95 -33.97
CA VAL A 94 -17.43 -4.27 -32.69
C VAL A 94 -18.71 -3.72 -32.09
N GLU A 95 -19.53 -3.03 -32.88
CA GLU A 95 -20.82 -2.48 -32.46
C GLU A 95 -21.78 -3.61 -32.03
N GLN A 96 -21.94 -4.64 -32.87
CA GLN A 96 -22.81 -5.79 -32.59
C GLN A 96 -22.47 -6.47 -31.26
N PHE A 97 -21.20 -6.82 -31.05
CA PHE A 97 -20.79 -7.52 -29.82
C PHE A 97 -20.81 -6.61 -28.59
N ALA A 98 -20.60 -5.30 -28.76
CA ALA A 98 -20.79 -4.34 -27.68
C ALA A 98 -22.27 -4.21 -27.30
N GLU A 99 -23.20 -4.17 -28.25
CA GLU A 99 -24.64 -4.16 -27.97
C GLU A 99 -25.08 -5.46 -27.29
N LEU A 100 -24.60 -6.61 -27.80
CA LEU A 100 -24.91 -7.91 -27.22
C LEU A 100 -24.41 -8.02 -25.78
N ALA A 101 -23.20 -7.54 -25.49
CA ALA A 101 -22.70 -7.45 -24.12
C ALA A 101 -23.54 -6.50 -23.25
N GLY A 102 -23.99 -5.37 -23.80
CA GLY A 102 -24.87 -4.42 -23.12
C GLY A 102 -26.25 -4.97 -22.78
N SER A 103 -26.73 -5.98 -23.50
CA SER A 103 -28.01 -6.65 -23.22
C SER A 103 -28.00 -7.54 -21.96
N GLY A 104 -26.83 -7.82 -21.39
CA GLY A 104 -26.65 -8.63 -20.17
C GLY A 104 -26.72 -10.15 -20.36
N SER A 105 -27.03 -10.64 -21.56
CA SER A 105 -27.19 -12.09 -21.80
C SER A 105 -25.85 -12.78 -22.10
N ARG A 106 -25.18 -13.31 -21.06
CA ARG A 106 -23.93 -14.09 -21.18
C ARG A 106 -24.00 -15.20 -22.20
N ASP A 107 -25.00 -16.09 -22.11
CA ASP A 107 -25.04 -17.30 -22.93
C ASP A 107 -25.10 -16.96 -24.42
N LYS A 108 -25.94 -15.97 -24.78
CA LYS A 108 -26.02 -15.42 -26.13
C LYS A 108 -24.70 -14.81 -26.59
N LEU A 109 -24.01 -14.06 -25.73
CA LEU A 109 -22.72 -13.46 -26.07
C LEU A 109 -21.69 -14.54 -26.42
N VAL A 110 -21.56 -15.56 -25.58
CA VAL A 110 -20.59 -16.66 -25.76
C VAL A 110 -20.97 -17.51 -26.97
N SER A 111 -22.25 -17.85 -27.17
CA SER A 111 -22.68 -18.64 -28.32
C SER A 111 -22.45 -17.89 -29.64
N SER A 112 -22.86 -16.63 -29.73
CA SER A 112 -22.64 -15.81 -30.93
C SER A 112 -21.16 -15.56 -31.20
N ALA A 113 -20.34 -15.43 -30.14
CA ALA A 113 -18.89 -15.31 -30.30
C ALA A 113 -18.25 -16.60 -30.84
N ALA A 114 -18.67 -17.75 -30.33
CA ALA A 114 -18.19 -19.04 -30.82
C ALA A 114 -18.58 -19.28 -32.29
N GLU A 115 -19.79 -18.90 -32.69
CA GLU A 115 -20.25 -18.97 -34.09
C GLU A 115 -19.46 -18.03 -35.01
N HIS A 116 -19.21 -16.79 -34.59
CA HIS A 116 -18.56 -15.78 -35.43
C HIS A 116 -17.03 -15.94 -35.50
N PHE A 117 -16.38 -16.10 -34.34
CA PHE A 117 -14.92 -16.10 -34.20
C PHE A 117 -14.30 -17.50 -34.11
N GLY A 118 -15.11 -18.53 -33.83
CA GLY A 118 -14.63 -19.89 -33.54
C GLY A 118 -14.15 -20.06 -32.09
N THR A 119 -13.20 -20.97 -31.89
CA THR A 119 -12.71 -21.33 -30.54
C THR A 119 -12.01 -20.17 -29.83
N ALA A 120 -12.39 -19.95 -28.57
CA ALA A 120 -11.75 -18.99 -27.67
C ALA A 120 -10.31 -19.41 -27.30
N LEU A 121 -9.47 -18.41 -27.09
CA LEU A 121 -8.18 -18.52 -26.43
C LEU A 121 -8.34 -18.22 -24.93
N THR A 122 -7.64 -18.98 -24.11
CA THR A 122 -7.60 -18.90 -22.65
C THR A 122 -6.18 -18.64 -22.18
N ALA A 123 -5.95 -18.49 -20.86
CA ALA A 123 -4.61 -18.34 -20.29
C ALA A 123 -3.62 -19.42 -20.77
N ARG A 124 -4.12 -20.63 -21.03
CA ARG A 124 -3.30 -21.80 -21.39
C ARG A 124 -2.72 -21.70 -22.80
N ASP A 125 -3.30 -20.87 -23.65
CA ASP A 125 -2.93 -20.71 -25.06
C ASP A 125 -1.82 -19.67 -25.29
N PHE A 126 -1.41 -18.97 -24.23
CA PHE A 126 -0.34 -17.96 -24.26
C PHE A 126 1.01 -18.54 -23.80
N LEU A 127 2.10 -17.84 -24.15
CA LEU A 127 3.44 -18.18 -23.66
C LEU A 127 3.50 -18.10 -22.12
N PRO A 128 4.42 -18.82 -21.47
CA PRO A 128 4.51 -18.88 -20.01
C PRO A 128 4.52 -17.51 -19.33
N GLU A 129 5.26 -16.55 -19.87
CA GLU A 129 5.42 -15.20 -19.32
C GLU A 129 4.13 -14.38 -19.41
N ASP A 130 3.45 -14.45 -20.56
CA ASP A 130 2.15 -13.80 -20.77
C ASP A 130 1.05 -14.44 -19.92
N ARG A 131 1.05 -15.77 -19.85
CA ARG A 131 0.14 -16.53 -19.00
C ARG A 131 0.31 -16.13 -17.54
N GLU A 132 1.54 -16.05 -17.04
CA GLU A 132 1.81 -15.60 -15.67
C GLU A 132 1.29 -14.18 -15.44
N ARG A 133 1.55 -13.28 -16.40
CA ARG A 133 1.04 -11.90 -16.34
C ARG A 133 -0.50 -11.85 -16.28
N ILE A 134 -1.19 -12.60 -17.13
CA ILE A 134 -2.66 -12.69 -17.15
C ILE A 134 -3.17 -13.24 -15.81
N LEU A 135 -2.57 -14.31 -15.29
CA LEU A 135 -2.98 -14.91 -14.02
C LEU A 135 -2.77 -13.95 -12.85
N ARG A 136 -1.71 -13.13 -12.85
CA ARG A 136 -1.51 -12.08 -11.84
C ARG A 136 -2.64 -11.04 -11.87
N TYR A 137 -3.09 -10.61 -13.05
CA TYR A 137 -4.22 -9.68 -13.17
C TYR A 137 -5.52 -10.26 -12.63
N LEU A 138 -5.84 -11.51 -13.00
CA LEU A 138 -7.04 -12.20 -12.51
C LEU A 138 -6.98 -12.36 -10.97
N THR A 139 -5.82 -12.77 -10.46
CA THR A 139 -5.62 -12.94 -9.00
C THR A 139 -5.79 -11.63 -8.24
N ALA A 140 -5.24 -10.52 -8.75
CA ALA A 140 -5.40 -9.22 -8.12
C ALA A 140 -6.87 -8.80 -8.02
N ARG A 141 -7.64 -8.99 -9.09
CA ARG A 141 -9.08 -8.71 -9.09
C ARG A 141 -9.86 -9.62 -8.15
N ALA A 142 -9.52 -10.91 -8.10
CA ALA A 142 -10.12 -11.85 -7.15
C ALA A 142 -9.87 -11.43 -5.70
N LEU A 143 -8.65 -11.01 -5.37
CA LEU A 143 -8.31 -10.52 -4.03
C LEU A 143 -9.07 -9.22 -3.69
N GLU A 144 -9.27 -8.31 -4.65
CA GLU A 144 -10.10 -7.12 -4.44
C GLU A 144 -11.57 -7.48 -4.18
N ALA A 145 -12.11 -8.49 -4.86
CA ALA A 145 -13.47 -8.96 -4.63
C ALA A 145 -13.63 -9.60 -3.25
N VAL A 146 -12.67 -10.43 -2.84
CA VAL A 146 -12.64 -11.02 -1.49
C VAL A 146 -12.57 -9.93 -0.43
N ASP A 147 -11.75 -8.90 -0.63
CA ASP A 147 -11.66 -7.78 0.30
C ASP A 147 -12.97 -6.99 0.42
N ARG A 148 -13.67 -6.75 -0.69
CA ARG A 148 -15.02 -6.16 -0.66
C ARG A 148 -15.99 -7.01 0.15
N LEU A 149 -15.98 -8.33 -0.05
CA LEU A 149 -16.82 -9.26 0.69
C LEU A 149 -16.50 -9.24 2.19
N TYR A 150 -15.22 -9.22 2.56
CA TYR A 150 -14.81 -9.12 3.96
C TYR A 150 -15.25 -7.81 4.60
N GLY A 151 -15.14 -6.70 3.87
CA GLY A 151 -15.70 -5.42 4.28
C GLY A 151 -17.22 -5.48 4.51
N GLN A 152 -17.97 -6.14 3.63
CA GLN A 152 -19.41 -6.33 3.78
C GLN A 152 -19.77 -7.17 5.01
N ILE A 153 -19.14 -8.34 5.17
CA ILE A 153 -19.32 -9.21 6.34
C ILE A 153 -19.03 -8.42 7.62
N TYR A 154 -17.96 -7.64 7.62
CA TYR A 154 -17.62 -6.77 8.75
C TYR A 154 -18.75 -5.78 9.06
N GLN A 155 -19.21 -5.00 8.06
CA GLN A 155 -20.28 -4.01 8.28
C GLN A 155 -21.56 -4.64 8.82
N GLU A 156 -21.98 -5.77 8.27
CA GLU A 156 -23.20 -6.48 8.69
C GLU A 156 -23.07 -7.06 10.11
N SER A 157 -21.85 -7.42 10.52
CA SER A 157 -21.59 -8.08 11.81
C SER A 157 -21.12 -7.16 12.94
N LYS A 158 -20.87 -5.86 12.69
CA LYS A 158 -20.37 -4.91 13.72
C LYS A 158 -21.16 -4.93 15.02
N GLY A 159 -22.49 -4.94 14.93
CA GLY A 159 -23.36 -4.95 16.10
C GLY A 159 -23.18 -6.21 16.94
N LEU A 160 -23.06 -7.37 16.29
CA LEU A 160 -22.84 -8.65 16.94
C LEU A 160 -21.44 -8.74 17.56
N LEU A 161 -20.39 -8.27 16.85
CA LEU A 161 -19.02 -8.20 17.38
C LEU A 161 -18.98 -7.40 18.68
N ARG A 162 -19.64 -6.23 18.71
CA ARG A 162 -19.74 -5.42 19.92
C ARG A 162 -20.46 -6.14 21.06
N LEU A 163 -21.60 -6.75 20.76
CA LEU A 163 -22.39 -7.48 21.76
C LEU A 163 -21.58 -8.62 22.38
N LEU A 164 -20.88 -9.40 21.56
CA LEU A 164 -20.06 -10.53 22.02
C LEU A 164 -18.90 -10.05 22.88
N LYS A 165 -18.21 -8.99 22.45
CA LYS A 165 -17.13 -8.37 23.23
C LYS A 165 -17.62 -7.86 24.59
N ASP A 166 -18.73 -7.12 24.61
CA ASP A 166 -19.31 -6.56 25.85
C ASP A 166 -19.76 -7.68 26.82
N ALA A 167 -20.16 -8.83 26.28
CA ALA A 167 -20.50 -10.03 27.06
C ALA A 167 -19.27 -10.88 27.46
N GLY A 168 -18.06 -10.54 27.03
CA GLY A 168 -16.84 -11.34 27.27
C GLY A 168 -16.85 -12.69 26.55
N VAL A 169 -17.55 -12.80 25.42
CA VAL A 169 -17.68 -14.03 24.62
C VAL A 169 -16.83 -13.90 23.36
N ASP A 170 -16.01 -14.91 23.07
CA ASP A 170 -15.21 -14.94 21.86
C ASP A 170 -16.09 -15.05 20.62
N ALA A 171 -15.88 -14.15 19.65
CA ALA A 171 -16.59 -14.18 18.39
C ALA A 171 -16.08 -15.31 17.48
N PRO A 172 -16.97 -15.96 16.71
CA PRO A 172 -16.57 -17.06 15.83
C PRO A 172 -15.67 -16.57 14.69
N ALA A 173 -14.73 -17.43 14.27
CA ALA A 173 -13.74 -17.10 13.24
C ALA A 173 -14.36 -16.60 11.92
N GLY A 174 -15.54 -17.11 11.54
CA GLY A 174 -16.26 -16.69 10.34
C GLY A 174 -16.68 -15.21 10.34
N ILE A 175 -16.65 -14.53 11.49
CA ILE A 175 -16.94 -13.10 11.64
C ILE A 175 -15.67 -12.31 11.96
N VAL A 176 -14.81 -12.85 12.82
CA VAL A 176 -13.58 -12.16 13.26
C VAL A 176 -12.58 -12.04 12.13
N VAL A 177 -12.31 -13.10 11.36
CA VAL A 177 -11.28 -13.11 10.31
C VAL A 177 -11.57 -12.08 9.20
N PRO A 178 -12.80 -11.96 8.67
CA PRO A 178 -13.14 -10.89 7.73
C PRO A 178 -12.93 -9.48 8.31
N ALA A 179 -13.33 -9.26 9.58
CA ALA A 179 -13.18 -7.98 10.25
C ALA A 179 -11.71 -7.60 10.46
N GLU A 180 -10.91 -8.54 10.97
CA GLU A 180 -9.46 -8.40 11.17
C GLU A 180 -8.77 -8.06 9.85
N THR A 181 -9.05 -8.84 8.81
CA THR A 181 -8.43 -8.64 7.48
C THR A 181 -8.78 -7.26 6.92
N HIS A 182 -10.06 -6.89 6.97
CA HIS A 182 -10.53 -5.61 6.44
C HIS A 182 -9.95 -4.41 7.21
N LEU A 183 -9.98 -4.45 8.55
CA LEU A 183 -9.44 -3.36 9.38
C LEU A 183 -7.92 -3.26 9.29
N THR A 184 -7.21 -4.38 9.25
CA THR A 184 -5.75 -4.41 9.06
C THR A 184 -5.36 -3.79 7.71
N LYS A 185 -6.06 -4.15 6.63
CA LYS A 185 -5.82 -3.53 5.32
C LYS A 185 -6.04 -2.02 5.35
N ARG A 186 -7.16 -1.57 5.94
CA ARG A 186 -7.44 -0.13 6.11
C ARG A 186 -6.36 0.57 6.94
N LEU A 187 -5.84 -0.07 7.98
CA LEU A 187 -4.73 0.46 8.76
C LEU A 187 -3.47 0.64 7.89
N VAL A 188 -3.12 -0.36 7.09
CA VAL A 188 -1.97 -0.28 6.16
C VAL A 188 -2.14 0.85 5.15
N GLU A 189 -3.34 1.05 4.61
CA GLU A 189 -3.63 2.16 3.70
C GLU A 189 -3.49 3.52 4.38
N GLU A 190 -4.00 3.70 5.60
CA GLU A 190 -3.86 4.95 6.36
C GLU A 190 -2.39 5.22 6.74
N VAL A 191 -1.62 4.19 7.08
CA VAL A 191 -0.16 4.31 7.29
C VAL A 191 0.54 4.72 6.00
N GLY A 192 0.12 4.20 4.84
CA GLY A 192 0.65 4.57 3.53
C GLY A 192 0.32 6.01 3.09
N ARG A 193 -0.82 6.55 3.55
CA ARG A 193 -1.23 7.95 3.29
C ARG A 193 -0.63 8.95 4.28
N TRP A 194 -0.21 8.50 5.45
CA TRP A 194 0.40 9.35 6.45
C TRP A 194 1.71 9.96 5.93
N GLU A 195 1.84 11.29 6.08
CA GLU A 195 3.01 12.06 5.62
C GLU A 195 4.31 11.75 6.38
N ARG A 196 4.28 10.81 7.33
CA ARG A 196 5.42 10.43 8.17
C ARG A 196 5.97 11.63 8.95
N THR A 197 5.07 12.41 9.54
CA THR A 197 5.39 13.56 10.38
C THR A 197 5.02 13.29 11.85
N LEU A 198 5.67 14.00 12.77
CA LEU A 198 5.35 13.93 14.21
C LEU A 198 4.03 14.65 14.56
N ASN A 199 3.34 15.25 13.58
CA ASN A 199 2.11 16.00 13.81
C ASN A 199 0.96 15.04 14.18
N PRO A 200 0.33 15.20 15.36
CA PRO A 200 -0.79 14.34 15.78
C PRO A 200 -1.97 14.35 14.80
N ALA A 201 -2.22 15.47 14.10
CA ALA A 201 -3.30 15.55 13.12
C ALA A 201 -3.12 14.57 11.95
N GLY A 202 -1.87 14.27 11.59
CA GLY A 202 -1.55 13.28 10.55
C GLY A 202 -1.87 11.83 10.94
N LEU A 203 -2.14 11.56 12.22
CA LEU A 203 -2.41 10.22 12.75
C LEU A 203 -3.91 9.93 12.92
N GLU A 204 -4.80 10.88 12.61
CA GLU A 204 -6.23 10.72 12.88
C GLU A 204 -6.84 9.50 12.18
N GLY A 205 -6.43 9.21 10.94
CA GLY A 205 -6.85 8.04 10.19
C GLY A 205 -6.45 6.74 10.88
N ILE A 206 -5.17 6.60 11.22
CA ILE A 206 -4.60 5.46 11.95
C ILE A 206 -5.34 5.27 13.29
N ARG A 207 -5.47 6.35 14.08
CA ARG A 207 -6.14 6.34 15.39
C ARG A 207 -7.59 5.88 15.28
N ARG A 208 -8.30 6.30 14.24
CA ARG A 208 -9.70 5.91 13.99
C ARG A 208 -9.82 4.41 13.77
N ILE A 209 -8.97 3.82 12.93
CA ILE A 209 -9.00 2.38 12.65
C ILE A 209 -8.68 1.57 13.91
N VAL A 210 -7.64 1.96 14.64
CA VAL A 210 -7.23 1.24 15.85
C VAL A 210 -8.29 1.34 16.95
N SER A 211 -8.90 2.51 17.12
CA SER A 211 -10.02 2.70 18.05
C SER A 211 -11.27 1.91 17.64
N GLU A 212 -11.57 1.86 16.33
CA GLU A 212 -12.66 1.04 15.78
C GLU A 212 -12.43 -0.44 16.09
N ALA A 213 -11.25 -0.99 15.80
CA ALA A 213 -10.88 -2.36 16.10
C ALA A 213 -10.98 -2.68 17.60
N LYS A 214 -10.41 -1.82 18.46
CA LYS A 214 -10.53 -1.94 19.91
C LYS A 214 -11.99 -1.94 20.35
N THR A 215 -12.84 -1.06 19.81
CA THR A 215 -14.26 -0.95 20.16
C THR A 215 -15.01 -2.26 19.89
N PHE A 216 -14.74 -2.90 18.76
CA PHE A 216 -15.40 -4.15 18.34
C PHE A 216 -14.68 -5.43 18.78
N GLY A 217 -13.56 -5.33 19.49
CA GLY A 217 -12.83 -6.50 20.00
C GLY A 217 -12.16 -7.31 18.90
N VAL A 218 -11.81 -6.64 17.79
CA VAL A 218 -11.17 -7.28 16.64
C VAL A 218 -9.65 -7.15 16.79
N PRO A 219 -8.89 -8.26 16.83
CA PRO A 219 -7.44 -8.21 16.80
C PRO A 219 -7.02 -7.73 15.40
N ILE A 220 -6.21 -6.68 15.30
CA ILE A 220 -5.67 -6.20 14.02
C ILE A 220 -4.16 -6.22 14.08
N ASP A 221 -3.51 -6.49 12.95
CA ASP A 221 -2.05 -6.45 12.86
C ASP A 221 -1.56 -5.00 12.74
N THR A 222 -0.91 -4.51 13.79
CA THR A 222 -0.33 -3.16 13.85
C THR A 222 1.14 -3.10 13.43
N SER A 223 1.73 -4.21 12.99
CA SER A 223 3.17 -4.31 12.70
C SER A 223 3.64 -3.30 11.65
N SER A 224 2.83 -3.06 10.62
CA SER A 224 3.14 -2.07 9.57
C SER A 224 3.22 -0.63 10.12
N ALA A 225 2.29 -0.28 11.01
CA ALA A 225 2.29 1.01 11.68
C ALA A 225 3.50 1.14 12.63
N ALA A 226 3.75 0.12 13.45
CA ALA A 226 4.88 0.06 14.38
C ALA A 226 6.22 0.22 13.66
N ALA A 227 6.43 -0.50 12.55
CA ALA A 227 7.64 -0.39 11.74
C ALA A 227 7.81 1.03 11.15
N SER A 228 6.73 1.61 10.63
CA SER A 228 6.74 2.96 10.05
C SER A 228 7.04 4.04 11.09
N PHE A 229 6.47 3.90 12.29
CA PHE A 229 6.69 4.79 13.42
C PHE A 229 8.13 4.70 13.93
N ALA A 230 8.64 3.48 14.14
CA ALA A 230 10.03 3.27 14.55
C ALA A 230 11.03 3.88 13.55
N ALA A 231 10.78 3.71 12.24
CA ALA A 231 11.60 4.32 11.20
C ALA A 231 11.58 5.86 11.26
N LEU A 232 10.43 6.48 11.52
CA LEU A 232 10.34 7.94 11.71
C LEU A 232 11.13 8.38 12.95
N ILE A 233 10.98 7.68 14.07
CA ILE A 233 11.72 8.00 15.30
C ILE A 233 13.22 7.94 15.06
N MET A 234 13.70 6.90 14.37
CA MET A 234 15.12 6.76 14.02
C MET A 234 15.63 7.95 13.18
N GLU A 235 14.83 8.40 12.22
CA GLU A 235 15.14 9.59 11.42
C GLU A 235 15.23 10.85 12.30
N LYS A 236 14.26 11.07 13.20
CA LYS A 236 14.24 12.26 14.07
C LYS A 236 15.34 12.23 15.12
N LEU A 237 15.69 11.06 15.66
CA LEU A 237 16.85 10.90 16.54
C LEU A 237 18.16 11.25 15.82
N LYS A 238 18.30 10.90 14.54
CA LYS A 238 19.46 11.30 13.74
C LYS A 238 19.55 12.83 13.60
N LEU A 239 18.43 13.52 13.39
CA LEU A 239 18.42 14.99 13.33
C LEU A 239 18.75 15.63 14.68
N LEU A 240 18.19 15.10 15.77
CA LEU A 240 18.49 15.55 17.15
C LEU A 240 19.97 15.44 17.51
N SER A 241 20.70 14.50 16.91
CA SER A 241 22.15 14.37 17.12
C SER A 241 22.97 15.51 16.51
N GLY A 242 22.43 16.21 15.50
CA GLY A 242 23.07 17.39 14.89
C GLY A 242 22.63 18.71 15.52
N GLU A 243 21.34 18.85 15.84
CA GLU A 243 20.78 20.05 16.46
C GLU A 243 19.88 19.68 17.65
N LEU A 244 20.46 19.73 18.85
CA LEU A 244 19.74 19.39 20.07
C LEU A 244 18.84 20.55 20.51
N THR A 245 17.53 20.39 20.35
CA THR A 245 16.55 21.37 20.83
C THR A 245 15.47 20.71 21.69
N SER A 246 15.08 21.41 22.77
CA SER A 246 14.03 20.94 23.69
C SER A 246 12.68 20.66 22.99
N PRO A 247 12.19 21.52 22.06
CA PRO A 247 10.94 21.26 21.35
C PRO A 247 10.97 20.00 20.47
N ALA A 248 12.10 19.73 19.81
CA ALA A 248 12.22 18.55 18.95
C ALA A 248 12.22 17.25 19.77
N ALA A 249 12.91 17.21 20.92
CA ALA A 249 12.87 16.06 21.82
C ALA A 249 11.46 15.83 22.39
N ALA A 250 10.78 16.90 22.80
CA ALA A 250 9.40 16.83 23.29
C ALA A 250 8.41 16.34 22.24
N ALA A 251 8.56 16.74 20.97
CA ALA A 251 7.71 16.27 19.87
C ALA A 251 7.88 14.76 19.61
N VAL A 252 9.10 14.24 19.70
CA VAL A 252 9.36 12.80 19.60
C VAL A 252 8.73 12.07 20.79
N GLU A 253 8.89 12.58 22.01
CA GLU A 253 8.29 11.99 23.21
C GLU A 253 6.76 11.94 23.12
N GLN A 254 6.13 13.05 22.71
CA GLN A 254 4.69 13.12 22.50
C GLN A 254 4.19 12.10 21.47
N PHE A 255 4.93 11.94 20.36
CA PHE A 255 4.59 10.95 19.34
C PHE A 255 4.64 9.51 19.88
N VAL A 256 5.65 9.18 20.70
CA VAL A 256 5.75 7.85 21.33
C VAL A 256 4.57 7.62 22.28
N ASN A 257 4.17 8.64 23.06
CA ASN A 257 2.99 8.53 23.92
C ASN A 257 1.71 8.28 23.12
N LEU A 258 1.53 8.97 22.00
CA LEU A 258 0.39 8.72 21.10
C LEU A 258 0.40 7.30 20.53
N SER A 259 1.57 6.77 20.18
CA SER A 259 1.71 5.37 19.74
C SER A 259 1.21 4.39 20.79
N ASP A 260 1.63 4.58 22.04
CA ASP A 260 1.26 3.71 23.15
C ASP A 260 -0.22 3.83 23.53
N GLU A 261 -0.80 5.03 23.49
CA GLU A 261 -2.25 5.24 23.67
C GLU A 261 -3.06 4.49 22.59
N MET A 262 -2.57 4.52 21.35
CA MET A 262 -3.14 3.71 20.27
C MET A 262 -2.90 2.21 20.48
N GLY A 263 -1.96 1.79 21.33
CA GLY A 263 -1.59 0.39 21.51
C GLY A 263 -0.78 -0.16 20.33
N ILE A 264 -0.02 0.71 19.66
CA ILE A 264 0.91 0.33 18.60
C ILE A 264 2.29 0.17 19.24
N GLU A 265 2.70 -1.08 19.45
CA GLU A 265 3.95 -1.40 20.14
C GLU A 265 5.13 -1.36 19.14
N MET A 266 6.04 -0.40 19.36
CA MET A 266 7.29 -0.31 18.59
C MET A 266 8.39 -1.15 19.24
N SER A 267 9.21 -1.82 18.42
CA SER A 267 10.45 -2.43 18.92
C SER A 267 11.47 -1.34 19.26
N PHE A 268 11.89 -1.27 20.52
CA PHE A 268 12.83 -0.26 21.00
C PHE A 268 14.31 -0.61 20.83
N ARG A 269 14.66 -1.83 20.44
CA ARG A 269 16.06 -2.29 20.44
C ARG A 269 16.98 -1.38 19.61
N ASP A 270 16.59 -1.08 18.37
CA ASP A 270 17.40 -0.25 17.48
C ASP A 270 17.38 1.23 17.90
N ILE A 271 16.26 1.68 18.45
CA ILE A 271 16.10 3.03 19.00
C ILE A 271 17.04 3.23 20.19
N GLN A 272 17.08 2.28 21.13
CA GLN A 272 17.96 2.31 22.30
C GLN A 272 19.44 2.31 21.89
N ASN A 273 19.84 1.44 20.95
CA ASN A 273 21.21 1.41 20.43
C ASN A 273 21.60 2.75 19.82
N ARG A 274 20.70 3.36 19.04
CA ARG A 274 20.94 4.68 18.44
C ARG A 274 21.03 5.77 19.50
N MET A 275 20.16 5.74 20.50
CA MET A 275 20.18 6.73 21.58
C MET A 275 21.45 6.63 22.42
N TYR A 276 21.94 5.44 22.73
CA TYR A 276 23.24 5.28 23.40
C TYR A 276 24.36 5.95 22.60
N ALA A 277 24.42 5.72 21.29
CA ALA A 277 25.41 6.38 20.44
C ALA A 277 25.30 7.90 20.48
N ILE A 278 24.08 8.46 20.47
CA ILE A 278 23.85 9.92 20.58
C ILE A 278 24.26 10.45 21.96
N LEU A 279 23.96 9.72 23.03
CA LEU A 279 24.33 10.10 24.39
C LEU A 279 25.85 10.23 24.56
N GLU A 280 26.61 9.29 23.99
CA GLU A 280 28.06 9.29 24.04
C GLU A 280 28.70 10.30 23.08
N THR A 281 28.23 10.37 21.83
CA THR A 281 28.93 11.14 20.78
C THR A 281 28.48 12.60 20.67
N ALA A 282 27.28 12.94 21.13
CA ALA A 282 26.73 14.29 21.00
C ALA A 282 26.38 14.90 22.37
N ILE A 283 25.65 14.19 23.23
CA ILE A 283 25.14 14.75 24.48
C ILE A 283 26.25 14.94 25.52
N ALA A 284 27.11 13.94 25.74
CA ALA A 284 28.20 14.06 26.72
C ALA A 284 29.15 15.24 26.39
N PRO A 285 29.69 15.37 25.15
CA PRO A 285 30.49 16.54 24.78
C PRO A 285 29.72 17.86 24.86
N PHE A 286 28.43 17.84 24.51
CA PHE A 286 27.59 19.04 24.60
C PHE A 286 27.45 19.53 26.04
N ILE A 287 27.18 18.64 27.01
CA ILE A 287 27.09 18.96 28.44
C ILE A 287 28.39 19.58 28.96
N GLU A 288 29.54 19.02 28.59
CA GLU A 288 30.86 19.54 28.97
C GLU A 288 31.08 20.95 28.42
N SER A 289 30.63 21.24 27.20
CA SER A 289 30.75 22.57 26.57
C SER A 289 29.91 23.67 27.24
N LEU A 290 28.93 23.32 28.09
CA LEU A 290 27.99 24.29 28.67
C LEU A 290 28.65 25.20 29.73
N GLY A 291 29.77 24.80 30.33
CA GLY A 291 30.49 25.57 31.35
C GLY A 291 30.94 26.94 30.86
N GLY A 292 31.49 27.01 29.64
CA GLY A 292 32.02 28.22 29.01
C GLY A 292 30.99 29.11 28.29
N ARG A 293 29.69 28.79 28.34
CA ARG A 293 28.64 29.56 27.66
C ARG A 293 28.10 30.71 28.51
N SER A 294 27.44 31.68 27.87
CA SER A 294 26.70 32.74 28.59
C SER A 294 25.62 32.14 29.50
N PRO A 295 25.19 32.81 30.59
CA PRO A 295 24.16 32.28 31.50
C PRO A 295 22.87 31.86 30.79
N GLU A 296 22.36 32.68 29.86
CA GLU A 296 21.15 32.40 29.09
C GLU A 296 21.32 31.19 28.15
N SER A 297 22.45 31.11 27.44
CA SER A 297 22.76 30.00 26.53
C SER A 297 22.99 28.69 27.29
N ARG A 298 23.62 28.76 28.47
CA ARG A 298 23.83 27.61 29.36
C ARG A 298 22.51 27.05 29.84
N GLU A 299 21.59 27.90 30.30
CA GLU A 299 20.29 27.46 30.81
C GLU A 299 19.42 26.86 29.69
N ALA A 300 19.42 27.47 28.50
CA ALA A 300 18.77 26.89 27.33
C ALA A 300 19.38 25.53 26.93
N GLY A 301 20.72 25.40 26.96
CA GLY A 301 21.42 24.15 26.70
C GLY A 301 21.13 23.08 27.75
N LYS A 302 21.02 23.46 29.03
CA LYS A 302 20.62 22.54 30.10
C LYS A 302 19.21 22.00 29.89
N ARG A 303 18.26 22.85 29.51
CA ARG A 303 16.89 22.42 29.16
C ARG A 303 16.86 21.46 27.96
N ALA A 304 17.66 21.73 26.92
CA ALA A 304 17.74 20.86 25.75
C ALA A 304 18.33 19.48 26.09
N ALA A 305 19.41 19.43 26.88
CA ALA A 305 19.99 18.18 27.36
C ALA A 305 19.01 17.40 28.25
N ALA A 306 18.37 18.06 29.21
CA ALA A 306 17.36 17.44 30.08
C ALA A 306 16.18 16.86 29.29
N ALA A 307 15.69 17.57 28.26
CA ALA A 307 14.62 17.08 27.40
C ALA A 307 15.02 15.80 26.66
N PHE A 308 16.26 15.71 26.17
CA PHE A 308 16.76 14.49 25.54
C PHE A 308 16.94 13.34 26.54
N LEU A 309 17.40 13.61 27.76
CA LEU A 309 17.48 12.59 28.82
C LEU A 309 16.08 12.09 29.22
N SER A 310 15.07 12.96 29.24
CA SER A 310 13.66 12.56 29.43
C SER A 310 13.21 11.60 28.32
N LEU A 311 13.45 11.97 27.07
CA LEU A 311 13.18 11.11 25.92
C LEU A 311 13.95 9.79 26.02
N ALA A 312 15.19 9.80 26.51
CA ALA A 312 15.99 8.61 26.67
C ALA A 312 15.36 7.61 27.67
N ARG A 313 14.91 8.13 28.82
CA ARG A 313 14.15 7.34 29.81
C ARG A 313 12.84 6.79 29.25
N ARG A 314 12.19 7.53 28.35
CA ARG A 314 10.93 7.06 27.73
C ARG A 314 11.10 5.77 26.92
N PHE A 315 12.28 5.55 26.36
CA PHE A 315 12.65 4.27 25.75
C PHE A 315 13.37 3.32 26.72
N ASN A 316 13.15 3.48 28.03
CA ASN A 316 13.71 2.65 29.09
C ASN A 316 15.25 2.62 29.13
N PHE A 317 15.90 3.74 28.85
CA PHE A 317 17.35 3.90 28.98
C PHE A 317 17.74 4.49 30.34
N ASN A 318 18.83 4.02 30.95
CA ASN A 318 19.34 4.58 32.21
C ASN A 318 20.15 5.87 31.95
N THR A 319 19.68 7.01 32.44
CA THR A 319 20.27 8.34 32.21
C THR A 319 21.01 8.93 33.42
N GLU A 320 21.06 8.24 34.56
CA GLU A 320 21.52 8.81 35.84
C GLU A 320 22.94 9.41 35.79
N SER A 321 23.84 8.82 35.01
CA SER A 321 25.22 9.29 34.89
C SER A 321 25.30 10.62 34.13
N TRP A 322 24.50 10.81 33.08
CA TRP A 322 24.43 12.07 32.32
C TRP A 322 23.66 13.15 33.07
N GLU A 323 22.61 12.79 33.81
CA GLU A 323 21.88 13.71 34.67
C GLU A 323 22.81 14.33 35.73
N ARG A 324 23.60 13.50 36.43
CA ARG A 324 24.62 13.98 37.37
C ARG A 324 25.66 14.90 36.74
N ARG A 325 26.12 14.59 35.51
CA ARG A 325 27.05 15.46 34.77
C ARG A 325 26.41 16.81 34.43
N LEU A 326 25.13 16.80 34.02
CA LEU A 326 24.37 18.01 33.69
C LEU A 326 24.17 18.92 34.90
N GLU A 327 23.86 18.35 36.06
CA GLU A 327 23.74 19.07 37.33
C GLU A 327 25.08 19.69 37.77
N ALA A 328 26.19 18.99 37.54
CA ALA A 328 27.53 19.45 37.89
C ALA A 328 28.05 20.62 37.02
N VAL A 329 27.39 20.96 35.90
CA VAL A 329 27.78 22.09 35.04
C VAL A 329 27.65 23.41 35.80
N ARG A 330 28.79 24.05 36.06
CA ARG A 330 28.93 25.38 36.67
C ARG A 330 29.53 26.38 35.68
N PRO A 331 29.40 27.70 35.92
CA PRO A 331 30.14 28.70 35.15
C PRO A 331 31.64 28.47 35.28
N ASP A 332 32.39 28.63 34.18
CA ASP A 332 33.85 28.68 34.24
C ASP A 332 34.30 29.75 35.25
N GLY A 333 35.07 29.34 36.26
CA GLY A 333 35.55 30.21 37.35
C GLY A 333 34.68 30.23 38.61
N ALA A 334 33.59 29.46 38.70
CA ALA A 334 32.85 29.32 39.96
C ALA A 334 33.67 28.51 41.00
N PRO A 335 33.85 29.00 42.24
CA PRO A 335 34.61 28.29 43.25
C PRO A 335 33.99 26.91 43.54
N ARG A 336 34.85 25.87 43.57
CA ARG A 336 34.44 24.54 44.05
C ARG A 336 34.04 24.68 45.52
N PRO A 337 32.88 24.14 45.94
CA PRO A 337 32.50 24.19 47.35
C PRO A 337 33.39 23.23 48.13
N GLY A 338 34.26 23.80 48.98
CA GLY A 338 34.84 23.20 50.17
C GLY A 338 35.59 21.86 50.01
N HIS A 339 36.92 21.94 49.90
CA HIS A 339 37.73 21.15 50.82
C HIS A 339 38.02 22.05 52.03
N SER A 340 37.25 21.86 53.10
CA SER A 340 37.60 22.32 54.43
C SER A 340 38.62 21.38 55.05
#